data_AF-I6YLF0-F1
#
_entry.id   AF-I6YLF0-F1
#
_cell.length_a   1.000
_cell.length_b   1.000
_cell.length_c   1.000
_cell.angle_alpha   90.00
_cell.angle_beta   90.00
_cell.angle_gamma   90.00
#
_symmetry.space_group_name_H-M   'P 1'
#
loop_
_entity.id
_entity.type
_entity.pdbx_description
1 polymer ?
#
loop_
_entity_poly.entity_id
_entity_poly.type
_entity_poly.pdbx_seq_one_letter_code
_entity_poly.pdbx_strand_id
1 'polypeptide(L)'
;MRGGDTRDIWRVSTNPTFPLFTCRASGSEISIYLKLKNGVSHLRDSQQIEFWGDENTREGAAGLINLSDISTSNQKTYKLTVFDPSGNSRLEVGTDSSSSLYETLTCKPLVFKVTEGQAQAISSSSSKGVSKELKNIPLTLENCDTNDSRKPCSIKIGGDVGLSWRDDFIPKVFL
;
A
#
# COMPACT_ATOMS: atom_id res chain seq x y z
N MET A 1 23.53 -14.50 -10.15
CA MET A 1 22.05 -14.51 -10.19
C MET A 1 21.55 -14.67 -8.77
N ARG A 2 21.17 -13.58 -8.10
CA ARG A 2 20.67 -13.61 -6.71
C ARG A 2 19.17 -13.96 -6.76
N GLY A 3 18.78 -14.99 -6.02
CA GLY A 3 17.38 -15.42 -5.92
C GLY A 3 16.49 -14.28 -5.45
N GLY A 4 15.41 -14.05 -6.19
CA GLY A 4 14.37 -13.10 -5.78
C GLY A 4 13.79 -13.53 -4.45
N ASP A 5 13.76 -12.61 -3.50
CA ASP A 5 13.21 -12.81 -2.16
C ASP A 5 11.73 -13.19 -2.29
N THR A 6 11.31 -14.30 -1.68
CA THR A 6 9.92 -14.82 -1.80
C THR A 6 8.86 -13.88 -1.22
N ARG A 7 9.29 -12.81 -0.55
CA ARG A 7 8.46 -11.78 0.09
C ARG A 7 7.68 -10.93 -0.92
N ASP A 8 8.09 -10.93 -2.19
CA ASP A 8 7.46 -10.14 -3.25
C ASP A 8 6.45 -10.97 -4.08
N ILE A 9 6.18 -12.20 -3.67
CA ILE A 9 5.36 -13.14 -4.42
C ILE A 9 4.03 -13.36 -3.69
N TRP A 10 2.94 -13.02 -4.35
CA TRP A 10 1.57 -13.26 -3.89
C TRP A 10 0.94 -14.43 -4.63
N ARG A 11 0.66 -15.53 -3.92
CA ARG A 11 -0.09 -16.69 -4.46
C ARG A 11 -1.54 -16.63 -3.99
N VAL A 12 -2.42 -16.07 -4.82
CA VAL A 12 -3.80 -15.75 -4.41
C VAL A 12 -4.66 -16.98 -4.14
N SER A 13 -4.40 -18.14 -4.75
CA SER A 13 -5.09 -19.41 -4.41
C SER A 13 -4.90 -19.86 -2.97
N THR A 14 -3.75 -19.52 -2.37
CA THR A 14 -3.41 -19.93 -1.00
C THR A 14 -3.60 -18.83 0.03
N ASN A 15 -3.44 -17.56 -0.39
CA ASN A 15 -3.55 -16.42 0.49
C ASN A 15 -4.32 -15.28 -0.20
N PRO A 16 -5.54 -14.93 0.27
CA PRO A 16 -6.34 -13.87 -0.34
C PRO A 16 -5.82 -12.46 -0.04
N THR A 17 -4.77 -12.31 0.77
CA THR A 17 -4.14 -11.03 1.09
C THR A 17 -2.63 -11.08 0.83
N PHE A 18 -2.04 -9.94 0.51
CA PHE A 18 -0.59 -9.82 0.35
C PHE A 18 -0.03 -8.77 1.30
N PRO A 19 0.79 -9.17 2.29
CA PRO A 19 1.35 -8.22 3.25
C PRO A 19 2.31 -7.27 2.53
N LEU A 20 2.19 -5.98 2.84
CA LEU A 20 2.98 -4.94 2.18
C LEU A 20 3.93 -4.26 3.17
N PHE A 21 3.41 -3.63 4.22
CA PHE A 21 4.19 -3.03 5.30
C PHE A 21 3.33 -2.78 6.54
N THR A 22 3.97 -2.47 7.66
CA THR A 22 3.29 -2.19 8.93
C THR A 22 3.64 -0.79 9.41
N CYS A 23 2.64 -0.03 9.85
CA CYS A 23 2.79 1.31 10.41
C CYS A 23 2.53 1.27 11.93
N ARG A 24 3.44 1.83 12.73
CA ARG A 24 3.40 1.73 14.20
C ARG A 24 3.70 3.05 14.89
N ALA A 25 3.04 3.27 16.03
CA ALA A 25 3.36 4.26 17.06
C ALA A 25 3.08 3.65 18.44
N SER A 26 3.49 4.32 19.53
CA SER A 26 3.35 3.77 20.87
C SER A 26 1.88 3.45 21.21
N GLY A 27 1.52 2.16 21.17
CA GLY A 27 0.17 1.67 21.47
C GLY A 27 -0.76 1.44 20.26
N SER A 28 -0.28 1.71 19.04
CA SER A 28 -1.08 1.56 17.81
C SER A 28 -0.26 0.94 16.70
N GLU A 29 -0.89 0.01 15.98
CA GLU A 29 -0.29 -0.68 14.84
C GLU A 29 -1.34 -0.91 13.75
N ILE A 30 -0.96 -0.63 12.50
CA ILE A 30 -1.76 -0.98 11.32
C ILE A 30 -0.89 -1.77 10.36
N SER A 31 -1.26 -3.03 10.11
CA SER A 31 -0.65 -3.83 9.05
C SER A 31 -1.39 -3.60 7.74
N ILE A 32 -0.65 -3.23 6.69
CA ILE A 32 -1.18 -2.87 5.38
C ILE A 32 -0.98 -4.05 4.42
N TYR A 33 -2.05 -4.40 3.72
CA TYR A 33 -2.14 -5.51 2.79
C TYR A 33 -2.70 -5.06 1.43
N LEU A 34 -2.45 -5.86 0.39
CA LEU A 34 -3.14 -5.78 -0.88
C LEU A 34 -4.18 -6.88 -1.02
N LYS A 35 -5.31 -6.57 -1.66
CA LYS A 35 -6.38 -7.54 -2.03
C LYS A 35 -6.89 -7.26 -3.44
N LEU A 36 -7.32 -8.31 -4.15
CA LEU A 36 -8.03 -8.15 -5.42
C LEU A 36 -9.45 -7.68 -5.13
N LYS A 37 -9.88 -6.59 -5.74
CA LYS A 37 -11.21 -6.00 -5.53
C LYS A 37 -12.35 -6.99 -5.77
N ASN A 38 -12.24 -7.74 -6.87
CA ASN A 38 -13.28 -8.68 -7.32
C ASN A 38 -12.92 -10.15 -7.04
N GLY A 39 -12.01 -10.43 -6.11
CA GLY A 39 -11.58 -11.79 -5.78
C GLY A 39 -10.74 -12.47 -6.88
N VAL A 40 -10.65 -13.81 -6.80
CA VAL A 40 -9.63 -14.65 -7.49
C VAL A 40 -10.24 -15.52 -8.60
N SER A 41 -11.24 -15.03 -9.35
CA SER A 41 -11.84 -15.86 -10.40
C SER A 41 -10.85 -16.18 -11.54
N HIS A 42 -10.17 -15.14 -12.06
CA HIS A 42 -9.04 -15.24 -12.99
C HIS A 42 -8.13 -14.03 -12.81
N LEU A 43 -6.83 -14.18 -13.08
CA LEU A 43 -5.91 -13.04 -13.17
C LEU A 43 -5.91 -12.47 -14.59
N ARG A 44 -6.09 -11.16 -14.71
CA ARG A 44 -6.11 -10.46 -16.00
C ARG A 44 -5.58 -9.04 -15.84
N ASP A 45 -5.09 -8.49 -16.94
CA ASP A 45 -4.66 -7.09 -16.98
C ASP A 45 -5.79 -6.13 -16.56
N SER A 46 -5.40 -5.00 -15.97
CA SER A 46 -6.29 -3.95 -15.47
C SER A 46 -7.20 -4.36 -14.32
N GLN A 47 -7.07 -5.57 -13.77
CA GLN A 47 -7.79 -5.98 -12.57
C GLN A 47 -7.34 -5.12 -11.38
N GLN A 48 -8.32 -4.53 -10.69
CA GLN A 48 -8.09 -3.60 -9.59
C GLN A 48 -7.62 -4.30 -8.32
N ILE A 49 -6.66 -3.66 -7.65
CA ILE A 49 -6.13 -4.04 -6.35
C ILE A 49 -6.42 -2.92 -5.36
N GLU A 50 -6.74 -3.29 -4.13
CA GLU A 50 -7.11 -2.38 -3.06
C GLU A 50 -6.14 -2.51 -1.88
N PHE A 51 -5.93 -1.41 -1.18
CA PHE A 51 -5.23 -1.39 0.10
C PHE A 51 -6.19 -1.75 1.22
N TRP A 52 -5.77 -2.67 2.07
CA TRP A 52 -6.49 -3.10 3.26
C TRP A 52 -5.61 -2.94 4.49
N GLY A 53 -6.23 -2.73 5.65
CA GLY A 53 -5.57 -2.55 6.93
C GLY A 53 -6.11 -3.52 7.98
N ASP A 54 -5.25 -3.96 8.88
CA ASP A 54 -5.62 -4.63 10.12
C ASP A 54 -5.12 -3.76 11.28
N GLU A 55 -6.04 -3.10 12.00
CA GLU A 55 -5.70 -2.19 13.09
C GLU A 55 -5.65 -2.98 14.41
N ASN A 56 -4.45 -3.10 14.97
CA ASN A 56 -4.26 -3.58 16.33
C ASN A 56 -4.12 -2.36 17.26
N THR A 57 -5.20 -2.04 17.97
CA THR A 57 -5.19 -1.00 19.00
C THR A 57 -5.15 -1.63 20.39
N ARG A 58 -4.76 -0.85 21.40
CA ARG A 58 -4.88 -1.27 22.82
C ARG A 58 -6.31 -1.61 23.24
N GLU A 59 -7.31 -1.12 22.50
CA GLU A 59 -8.74 -1.34 22.77
C GLU A 59 -9.29 -2.59 22.10
N GLY A 60 -8.48 -3.29 21.29
CA GLY A 60 -8.85 -4.52 20.59
C GLY A 60 -8.45 -4.51 19.12
N ALA A 61 -8.46 -5.69 18.50
CA ALA A 61 -8.26 -5.83 17.06
C ALA A 61 -9.52 -5.38 16.32
N ALA A 62 -9.41 -4.33 15.49
CA ALA A 62 -10.42 -4.03 14.50
C ALA A 62 -10.13 -4.89 13.27
N GLY A 63 -11.05 -5.80 12.93
CA GLY A 63 -10.88 -6.69 11.78
C GLY A 63 -10.59 -5.94 10.47
N LEU A 64 -10.18 -6.67 9.43
CA LEU A 64 -9.72 -6.09 8.16
C LEU A 64 -10.63 -4.99 7.61
N ILE A 65 -10.06 -3.79 7.41
CA ILE A 65 -10.71 -2.61 6.85
C ILE A 65 -10.20 -2.30 5.45
N ASN A 66 -11.08 -1.87 4.56
CA ASN A 66 -10.69 -1.39 3.23
C ASN A 66 -10.22 0.08 3.34
N LEU A 67 -8.93 0.33 3.14
CA LEU A 67 -8.33 1.66 3.22
C LEU A 67 -8.51 2.45 1.91
N SER A 68 -8.95 1.77 0.85
CA SER A 68 -9.29 2.36 -0.44
C SER A 68 -10.78 2.72 -0.57
N ASP A 69 -11.63 2.36 0.40
CA ASP A 69 -13.07 2.62 0.39
C ASP A 69 -13.48 3.75 1.36
N ILE A 70 -14.50 4.52 1.00
CA ILE A 70 -15.04 5.65 1.76
C ILE A 70 -16.42 5.22 2.31
N SER A 71 -16.45 4.21 3.15
CA SER A 71 -17.69 3.79 3.80
C SER A 71 -18.08 4.78 4.90
N THR A 72 -19.33 5.25 4.87
CA THR A 72 -19.83 6.50 5.44
C THR A 72 -19.98 6.55 6.96
N SER A 73 -19.68 5.48 7.70
CA SER A 73 -19.96 5.45 9.14
C SER A 73 -18.83 5.97 10.03
N ASN A 74 -17.58 6.04 9.55
CA ASN A 74 -16.43 6.63 10.26
C ASN A 74 -15.33 6.97 9.24
N GLN A 75 -15.40 8.14 8.60
CA GLN A 75 -14.47 8.55 7.53
C GLN A 75 -13.05 8.79 8.07
N LYS A 76 -12.33 7.71 8.39
CA LYS A 76 -10.88 7.75 8.56
C LYS A 76 -10.25 7.95 7.18
N THR A 77 -9.37 8.94 7.09
CA THR A 77 -8.52 9.16 5.92
C THR A 77 -7.13 8.67 6.22
N TYR A 78 -6.57 7.88 5.30
CA TYR A 78 -5.25 7.27 5.44
C TYR A 78 -4.32 7.91 4.42
N LYS A 79 -3.47 8.82 4.88
CA LYS A 79 -2.55 9.58 4.04
C LYS A 79 -1.13 9.07 4.24
N LEU A 80 -0.59 8.44 3.20
CA LEU A 80 0.77 7.92 3.19
C LEU A 80 1.71 9.01 2.67
N THR A 81 2.77 9.28 3.44
CA THR A 81 3.87 10.14 3.03
C THR A 81 5.15 9.30 2.90
N VAL A 82 5.81 9.36 1.75
CA VAL A 82 7.09 8.69 1.46
C VAL A 82 8.18 9.75 1.33
N PHE A 83 9.26 9.62 2.11
CA PHE A 83 10.36 10.58 2.17
C PHE A 83 11.63 10.05 1.50
N ASP A 84 12.24 10.89 0.67
CA ASP A 84 13.49 10.64 -0.06
C ASP A 84 14.55 11.70 0.34
N PRO A 85 15.83 11.33 0.59
CA PRO A 85 16.47 10.00 0.52
C PRO A 85 16.38 9.18 1.81
N SER A 86 15.66 9.67 2.83
CA SER A 86 15.70 9.08 4.17
C SER A 86 15.15 7.64 4.24
N GLY A 87 14.40 7.19 3.23
CA GLY A 87 13.80 5.87 3.19
C GLY A 87 12.73 5.64 4.25
N ASN A 88 12.21 6.72 4.86
CA ASN A 88 11.15 6.66 5.85
C ASN A 88 9.79 6.87 5.20
N SER A 89 8.76 6.27 5.79
CA SER A 89 7.36 6.55 5.48
C SER A 89 6.55 6.80 6.73
N ARG A 90 5.52 7.62 6.58
CA ARG A 90 4.55 7.93 7.63
C ARG A 90 3.15 7.69 7.10
N LEU A 91 2.29 7.14 7.93
CA LEU A 91 0.87 7.06 7.70
C LEU A 91 0.19 8.00 8.68
N GLU A 92 -0.47 9.02 8.15
CA GLU A 92 -1.36 9.89 8.91
C GLU A 92 -2.77 9.32 8.84
N VAL A 93 -3.37 9.07 10.01
CA VAL A 93 -4.75 8.61 10.17
C VAL A 93 -5.56 9.77 10.75
N GLY A 94 -6.43 10.38 9.95
CA GLY A 94 -7.30 11.47 10.39
C GLY A 94 -8.76 11.03 10.41
N THR A 95 -9.49 11.35 11.46
CA THR A 95 -10.95 11.19 11.50
C THR A 95 -11.61 12.45 10.96
N ASP A 96 -12.38 12.37 9.87
CA ASP A 96 -13.00 13.52 9.19
C ASP A 96 -12.01 14.62 8.71
N SER A 97 -12.44 15.48 7.79
CA SER A 97 -11.58 16.53 7.21
C SER A 97 -11.34 17.74 8.12
N SER A 98 -11.87 17.73 9.36
CA SER A 98 -11.99 18.88 10.25
C SER A 98 -11.51 18.65 11.70
N SER A 99 -11.33 17.41 12.14
CA SER A 99 -10.87 17.10 13.48
C SER A 99 -9.34 17.22 13.58
N SER A 100 -8.88 17.65 14.74
CA SER A 100 -7.46 17.83 15.08
C SER A 100 -6.78 16.53 15.53
N LEU A 101 -7.51 15.40 15.53
CA LEU A 101 -7.02 14.11 15.99
C LEU A 101 -6.38 13.37 14.82
N TYR A 102 -5.11 13.67 14.57
CA TYR A 102 -4.28 12.91 13.63
C TYR A 102 -3.36 11.98 14.41
N GLU A 103 -3.45 10.69 14.13
CA GLU A 103 -2.42 9.75 14.54
C GLU A 103 -1.37 9.65 13.43
N THR A 104 -0.09 9.78 13.80
CA THR A 104 1.03 9.60 12.85
C THR A 104 1.79 8.34 13.20
N LEU A 105 1.75 7.37 12.29
CA LEU A 105 2.40 6.08 12.42
C LEU A 105 3.64 6.03 11.52
N THR A 106 4.73 5.44 12.00
CA THR A 106 5.93 5.20 11.17
C THR A 106 5.82 3.86 10.47
N CYS A 107 5.99 3.83 9.15
CA CYS A 107 5.79 2.63 8.34
C CYS A 107 7.11 1.94 7.97
N LYS A 108 7.17 0.62 8.17
CA LYS A 108 8.30 -0.25 7.81
C LYS A 108 7.80 -1.66 7.42
N PRO A 109 8.48 -2.38 6.51
CA PRO A 109 9.54 -1.88 5.64
C PRO A 109 9.01 -0.87 4.62
N LEU A 110 9.87 -0.03 4.05
CA LEU A 110 9.49 0.83 2.94
C LEU A 110 9.53 0.03 1.64
N VAL A 111 8.40 -0.06 0.93
CA VAL A 111 8.27 -0.74 -0.38
C VAL A 111 8.13 0.22 -1.57
N PHE A 112 7.90 1.51 -1.30
CA PHE A 112 7.74 2.55 -2.30
C PHE A 112 8.99 3.43 -2.40
N LYS A 113 9.20 4.01 -3.57
CA LYS A 113 10.15 5.09 -3.79
C LYS A 113 9.43 6.29 -4.41
N VAL A 114 9.97 7.48 -4.15
CA VAL A 114 9.51 8.71 -4.82
C VAL A 114 9.99 8.67 -6.26
N THR A 115 9.10 8.97 -7.21
CA THR A 115 9.48 9.09 -8.61
C THR A 115 10.22 10.42 -8.83
N GLU A 116 11.31 10.37 -9.59
CA GLU A 116 12.12 11.55 -9.90
C GLU A 116 11.27 12.68 -10.50
N GLY A 117 11.51 13.92 -10.08
CA GLY A 117 10.77 15.11 -10.52
C GLY A 117 9.43 15.37 -9.81
N GLN A 118 8.90 14.39 -9.06
CA GLN A 118 7.63 14.54 -8.32
C GLN A 118 7.83 14.82 -6.82
N ALA A 119 9.09 14.88 -6.36
CA ALA A 119 9.45 15.10 -4.97
C ALA A 119 9.26 16.58 -4.59
N GLN A 120 8.40 16.85 -3.60
CA GLN A 120 8.13 18.20 -3.08
C GLN A 120 8.71 18.39 -1.68
N ALA A 121 9.10 19.63 -1.34
CA ALA A 121 9.60 19.94 0.00
C ALA A 121 8.45 19.88 1.01
N ILE A 122 8.60 19.09 2.08
CA ILE A 122 7.57 18.92 3.11
C ILE A 122 8.03 19.64 4.39
N SER A 123 7.12 20.37 5.04
CA SER A 123 7.42 21.35 6.11
C SER A 123 8.07 20.79 7.38
N SER A 124 8.12 19.47 7.56
CA SER A 124 8.49 18.88 8.85
C SER A 124 9.98 18.58 9.06
N SER A 125 10.85 18.70 8.06
CA SER A 125 12.33 18.69 8.22
C SER A 125 12.99 18.50 6.86
N SER A 126 13.32 19.57 6.12
CA SER A 126 14.25 19.61 4.95
C SER A 126 14.26 18.42 3.96
N SER A 127 13.21 17.62 3.90
CA SER A 127 13.15 16.32 3.24
C SER A 127 12.15 16.42 2.13
N LYS A 128 12.53 15.86 0.99
CA LYS A 128 11.65 15.79 -0.16
C LYS A 128 10.79 14.54 -0.01
N GLY A 129 9.54 14.62 -0.44
CA GLY A 129 8.67 13.45 -0.42
C GLY A 129 7.38 13.67 -1.17
N VAL A 130 6.57 12.62 -1.20
CA VAL A 130 5.25 12.60 -1.84
C VAL A 130 4.24 12.13 -0.81
N SER A 131 3.13 12.85 -0.71
CA SER A 131 2.02 12.54 0.19
C SER A 131 0.76 12.27 -0.62
N LYS A 132 0.15 11.11 -0.42
CA LYS A 132 -1.07 10.68 -1.11
C LYS A 132 -1.97 9.89 -0.16
N GLU A 133 -3.27 10.11 -0.27
CA GLU A 133 -4.24 9.20 0.35
C GLU A 133 -4.14 7.82 -0.32
N LEU A 134 -4.22 6.74 0.46
CA LEU A 134 -4.12 5.37 -0.06
C LEU A 134 -5.18 5.08 -1.14
N LYS A 135 -6.38 5.64 -1.00
CA LYS A 135 -7.46 5.55 -2.00
C LYS A 135 -7.09 6.18 -3.35
N ASN A 136 -6.13 7.11 -3.37
CA ASN A 136 -5.68 7.84 -4.57
C ASN A 136 -4.43 7.21 -5.19
N ILE A 137 -3.98 6.05 -4.73
CA ILE A 137 -2.88 5.27 -5.32
C ILE A 137 -3.50 4.09 -6.08
N PRO A 138 -3.84 4.25 -7.36
CA PRO A 138 -4.50 3.18 -8.10
C PRO A 138 -3.51 2.05 -8.36
N LEU A 139 -3.93 0.82 -8.06
CA LEU A 139 -3.16 -0.39 -8.31
C LEU A 139 -3.92 -1.32 -9.26
N THR A 140 -3.22 -1.82 -10.27
CA THR A 140 -3.78 -2.77 -11.23
C THR A 140 -2.80 -3.89 -11.55
N LEU A 141 -3.30 -5.03 -11.97
CA LEU A 141 -2.47 -6.06 -12.60
C LEU A 141 -2.07 -5.65 -14.03
N GLU A 142 -0.87 -6.01 -14.42
CA GLU A 142 -0.37 -5.92 -15.79
C GLU A 142 0.52 -7.11 -16.16
N ASN A 143 0.69 -7.32 -17.47
CA ASN A 143 1.48 -8.42 -18.03
C ASN A 143 1.00 -9.80 -17.54
N CYS A 144 -0.32 -9.97 -17.39
CA CYS A 144 -0.95 -11.24 -17.10
C CYS A 144 -1.00 -12.11 -18.36
N ASP A 145 -0.40 -13.30 -18.32
CA ASP A 145 -0.62 -14.30 -19.36
C ASP A 145 -1.87 -15.11 -19.03
N THR A 146 -2.99 -14.80 -19.68
CA THR A 146 -4.25 -15.52 -19.45
C THR A 146 -4.22 -16.95 -19.95
N ASN A 147 -3.20 -17.34 -20.73
CA ASN A 147 -3.06 -18.69 -21.30
C ASN A 147 -2.11 -19.58 -20.50
N ASP A 148 -1.36 -19.03 -19.55
CA ASP A 148 -0.40 -19.77 -18.73
C ASP A 148 -0.53 -19.38 -17.25
N SER A 149 -1.26 -20.22 -16.49
CA SER A 149 -1.45 -20.03 -15.05
C SER A 149 -0.16 -20.11 -14.23
N ARG A 150 0.96 -20.51 -14.83
CA ARG A 150 2.27 -20.52 -14.17
C ARG A 150 3.03 -19.20 -14.32
N LYS A 151 2.55 -18.27 -15.15
CA LYS A 151 3.17 -16.95 -15.28
C LYS A 151 2.56 -15.93 -14.32
N PRO A 152 3.39 -15.13 -13.63
CA PRO A 152 2.88 -14.10 -12.76
C PRO A 152 2.37 -12.89 -13.52
N CYS A 153 1.34 -12.25 -12.98
CA CYS A 153 1.04 -10.86 -13.25
C CYS A 153 1.97 -9.95 -12.44
N SER A 154 2.28 -8.77 -12.96
CA SER A 154 2.93 -7.70 -12.20
C SER A 154 1.89 -6.79 -11.57
N ILE A 155 2.19 -6.19 -10.42
CA ILE A 155 1.37 -5.11 -9.87
C ILE A 155 1.92 -3.77 -10.34
N LYS A 156 1.08 -2.98 -10.99
CA LYS A 156 1.40 -1.65 -11.46
C LYS A 156 0.81 -0.60 -10.53
N ILE A 157 1.61 0.42 -10.21
CA ILE A 157 1.09 1.69 -9.70
C ILE A 157 0.65 2.53 -10.91
N GLY A 158 -0.66 2.76 -11.03
CA GLY A 158 -1.23 3.55 -12.11
C GLY A 158 -1.17 5.06 -11.84
N GLY A 159 -1.33 5.83 -12.90
CA GLY A 159 -1.40 7.30 -12.84
C GLY A 159 -0.08 7.98 -12.44
N ASP A 160 -0.08 9.31 -12.47
CA ASP A 160 1.03 10.12 -11.97
C ASP A 160 0.80 10.45 -10.49
N VAL A 161 1.13 9.48 -9.63
CA VAL A 161 1.00 9.64 -8.18
C VAL A 161 2.33 9.98 -7.49
N GLY A 162 3.41 10.15 -8.26
CA GLY A 162 4.76 10.45 -7.74
C GLY A 162 5.40 9.31 -6.96
N LEU A 163 4.86 8.09 -7.06
CA LEU A 163 5.37 6.89 -6.38
C LEU A 163 5.62 5.77 -7.40
N SER A 164 6.65 4.98 -7.13
CA SER A 164 6.91 3.71 -7.81
C SER A 164 7.31 2.65 -6.77
N TRP A 165 7.32 1.38 -7.16
CA TRP A 165 7.93 0.34 -6.34
C TRP A 165 9.43 0.60 -6.20
N ARG A 166 10.02 0.24 -5.07
CA ARG A 166 11.48 0.24 -4.94
C ARG A 166 12.12 -0.76 -5.90
N ASP A 167 13.36 -0.49 -6.30
CA ASP A 167 14.08 -1.35 -7.24
C ASP A 167 14.34 -2.77 -6.70
N ASP A 168 14.37 -2.91 -5.38
CA ASP A 168 14.52 -4.18 -4.66
C ASP A 168 13.19 -4.81 -4.22
N PHE A 169 12.05 -4.23 -4.59
CA PHE A 169 10.72 -4.75 -4.30
C PHE A 169 9.87 -4.83 -5.58
N ILE A 170 9.68 -6.02 -6.12
CA ILE A 170 8.98 -6.21 -7.41
C ILE A 170 7.81 -7.18 -7.23
N PRO A 171 6.63 -6.68 -6.80
CA PRO A 171 5.53 -7.55 -6.43
C PRO A 171 4.93 -8.27 -7.64
N LYS A 172 4.74 -9.58 -7.48
CA LYS A 172 4.19 -10.50 -8.49
C LYS A 172 2.99 -11.26 -7.94
N VAL A 173 1.98 -11.48 -8.78
CA VAL A 173 0.76 -12.19 -8.42
C VAL A 173 0.62 -13.45 -9.25
N PHE A 174 0.41 -14.58 -8.58
CA PHE A 174 0.17 -15.90 -9.17
C PHE A 174 -1.18 -16.41 -8.74
N LEU A 175 -1.85 -17.12 -9.65
CA LEU A 175 -3.05 -17.87 -9.31
C LEU A 175 -2.66 -19.04 -8.41
#